data_AF-A0A7V9ZTN6-F1
#
_entry.id   AF-A0A7V9ZTN6-F1
#
_cell.length_a   1.000
_cell.length_b   1.000
_cell.length_c   1.000
_cell.angle_alpha   90.00
_cell.angle_beta   90.00
_cell.angle_gamma   90.00
#
_symmetry.space_group_name_H-M   'P 1'
#
loop_
_entity.id
_entity.type
_entity.pdbx_description
1 polymer ?
#
loop_
_entity_poly.entity_id
_entity_poly.type
_entity_poly.pdbx_seq_one_letter_code
_entity_poly.pdbx_strand_id
1 'polypeptide(L)'
;MQLQPHFLFNTMHSITALVLKEENRAAVKMINRLSDFLRLTLEGADTQIVSLETELEFTQRYLEIERIRFEDRLTIQMDIDPQTLDAKVPNMILQPLVENAVRHGISHRTGASRIEIKARFDSGKIYLEVRDYGGESTKELGAEKIIEGIGLKNTRERLFQLYGEDFKFDLIADENRGVAA
;
A
#
# COMPACT_ATOMS: atom_id res chain seq x y z
N MET A 1 13.46 -9.66 3.91
CA MET A 1 12.86 -8.34 3.59
C MET A 1 13.53 -7.75 2.36
N GLN A 2 12.77 -7.13 1.47
CA GLN A 2 13.32 -6.20 0.48
C GLN A 2 12.55 -4.90 0.58
N LEU A 3 13.13 -3.93 1.30
CA LEU A 3 12.69 -2.55 1.23
C LEU A 3 12.86 -2.08 -0.23
N GLN A 4 11.80 -1.59 -0.88
CA GLN A 4 11.90 -1.19 -2.28
C GLN A 4 12.88 -0.01 -2.43
N PRO A 5 14.02 -0.18 -3.13
CA PRO A 5 14.98 0.90 -3.32
C PRO A 5 14.34 2.11 -4.01
N HIS A 6 13.38 1.85 -4.91
CA HIS A 6 12.65 2.87 -5.64
C HIS A 6 11.81 3.79 -4.73
N PHE A 7 11.16 3.27 -3.69
CA PHE A 7 10.43 4.09 -2.73
C PHE A 7 11.37 5.08 -2.02
N LEU A 8 12.54 4.60 -1.58
CA LEU A 8 13.54 5.46 -0.95
C LEU A 8 14.02 6.57 -1.88
N PHE A 9 14.42 6.24 -3.11
CA PHE A 9 14.87 7.24 -4.07
C PHE A 9 13.80 8.29 -4.35
N ASN A 10 12.55 7.86 -4.54
CA ASN A 10 11.43 8.75 -4.76
C ASN A 10 11.14 9.66 -3.57
N THR A 11 11.22 9.12 -2.36
CA THR A 11 11.03 9.89 -1.13
C THR A 11 12.12 10.95 -0.99
N MET A 12 13.38 10.58 -1.24
CA MET A 12 14.51 11.51 -1.21
C MET A 12 14.40 12.61 -2.27
N HIS A 13 14.01 12.28 -3.50
CA HIS A 13 13.76 13.28 -4.54
C HIS A 13 12.64 14.25 -4.15
N SER A 14 11.59 13.76 -3.51
CA SER A 14 10.48 14.58 -3.03
C SER A 14 10.96 15.53 -1.92
N ILE A 15 11.79 15.06 -1.00
CA ILE A 15 12.44 15.91 0.02
C ILE A 15 13.27 17.00 -0.66
N THR A 16 14.10 16.66 -1.65
CA THR A 16 14.88 17.65 -2.41
C THR A 16 13.97 18.69 -3.07
N ALA A 17 12.87 18.27 -3.69
CA ALA A 17 11.91 19.19 -4.30
C ALA A 17 11.28 20.14 -3.28
N LEU A 18 10.89 19.65 -2.10
CA LEU A 18 10.34 20.48 -1.02
C LEU A 18 11.36 21.51 -0.53
N VAL A 19 12.63 21.13 -0.39
CA VAL A 19 13.71 22.06 -0.02
C VAL A 19 13.91 23.14 -1.08
N LEU A 20 13.93 22.76 -2.37
CA LEU A 20 14.07 23.71 -3.48
C LEU A 20 12.88 24.68 -3.61
N LYS A 21 11.69 24.26 -3.17
CA LYS A 21 10.49 25.11 -3.08
C LYS A 21 10.41 25.93 -1.78
N GLU A 22 11.42 25.85 -0.91
CA GLU A 22 11.45 26.47 0.42
C GLU A 22 10.35 25.98 1.39
N GLU A 23 9.75 24.81 1.11
CA GLU A 23 8.73 24.17 1.94
C GLU A 23 9.36 23.38 3.11
N ASN A 24 10.23 24.04 3.87
CA ASN A 24 11.11 23.41 4.87
C ASN A 24 10.34 22.58 5.92
N ARG A 25 9.15 23.03 6.33
CA ARG A 25 8.32 22.30 7.29
C ARG A 25 7.83 20.95 6.74
N ALA A 26 7.46 20.90 5.46
CA ALA A 26 7.04 19.66 4.81
C ALA A 26 8.25 18.73 4.60
N ALA A 27 9.40 19.27 4.19
CA ALA A 27 10.64 18.49 4.05
C ALA A 27 11.05 17.81 5.38
N VAL A 28 11.09 18.56 6.48
CA VAL A 28 11.41 18.02 7.82
C VAL A 28 10.39 16.96 8.24
N LYS A 29 9.10 17.19 7.99
CA LYS A 29 8.04 16.22 8.28
C LYS A 29 8.27 14.91 7.50
N MET A 30 8.61 15.00 6.22
CA MET A 30 8.87 13.84 5.36
C MET A 30 10.12 13.06 5.80
N ILE A 31 11.20 13.76 6.21
CA ILE A 31 12.40 13.13 6.77
C ILE A 31 12.09 12.35 8.05
N ASN A 32 11.34 12.95 8.97
CA ASN A 32 10.97 12.27 10.23
C ASN A 32 10.11 11.02 9.94
N ARG A 33 9.13 11.13 9.03
CA ARG A 33 8.29 9.99 8.64
C ARG A 33 9.06 8.88 7.97
N LEU A 34 9.99 9.22 7.07
CA LEU A 34 10.89 8.24 6.47
C LEU A 34 11.77 7.56 7.53
N SER A 35 12.27 8.30 8.52
CA SER A 35 13.09 7.74 9.60
C SER A 35 12.29 6.77 10.48
N ASP A 36 11.06 7.13 10.85
CA ASP A 36 10.15 6.27 11.60
C ASP A 36 9.85 4.97 10.82
N PHE A 37 9.56 5.11 9.53
CA PHE A 37 9.27 3.97 8.64
C PHE A 37 10.47 3.01 8.50
N LEU A 38 11.68 3.55 8.32
CA LEU A 38 12.90 2.75 8.24
C LEU A 38 13.17 2.00 9.55
N ARG A 39 12.98 2.65 10.70
CA ARG A 39 13.13 2.02 12.02
C ARG A 39 12.18 0.83 12.17
N LEU A 40 10.89 1.02 11.89
CA LEU A 40 9.89 -0.05 11.97
C LEU A 40 10.21 -1.22 11.04
N THR A 41 10.71 -0.92 9.84
CA THR A 41 11.11 -1.97 8.90
C THR A 41 12.27 -2.81 9.45
N LEU A 42 13.25 -2.18 10.10
CA LEU A 42 14.39 -2.89 10.68
C LEU A 42 13.99 -3.71 11.93
N GLU A 43 13.11 -3.18 12.77
CA GLU A 43 12.62 -3.86 13.98
C GLU A 43 11.75 -5.09 13.65
N GLY A 44 10.98 -5.03 12.56
CA GLY A 44 10.12 -6.13 12.10
C GLY A 44 10.78 -7.16 11.17
N ALA A 45 12.09 -7.10 10.95
CA ALA A 45 12.76 -7.89 9.91
C ALA A 45 12.72 -9.41 10.14
N ASP A 46 12.68 -9.84 11.40
CA ASP A 46 12.75 -11.25 11.79
C ASP A 46 11.38 -11.88 12.10
N THR A 47 10.29 -11.10 12.10
CA THR A 47 8.94 -11.60 12.40
C THR A 47 8.20 -12.01 11.13
N GLN A 48 7.79 -13.28 11.06
CA GLN A 48 7.04 -13.79 9.90
C GLN A 48 5.53 -13.50 9.97
N ILE A 49 4.97 -13.43 11.18
CA ILE A 49 3.54 -13.27 11.47
C ILE A 49 3.38 -12.15 12.50
N VAL A 50 2.44 -11.25 12.27
CA VAL A 50 2.12 -10.09 13.14
C VAL A 50 0.60 -9.99 13.33
N SER A 51 0.13 -9.12 14.24
CA SER A 51 -1.28 -8.77 14.28
C SER A 51 -1.64 -7.91 13.05
N LEU A 52 -2.89 -7.96 12.61
CA LEU A 52 -3.36 -7.06 11.55
C LEU A 52 -3.24 -5.60 11.98
N GLU A 53 -3.39 -5.30 13.27
CA GLU A 53 -3.13 -3.96 13.82
C GLU A 53 -1.71 -3.47 13.48
N THR A 54 -0.68 -4.28 13.77
CA THR A 54 0.72 -3.93 13.43
C THR A 54 0.91 -3.74 11.92
N GLU A 55 0.27 -4.58 11.11
CA GLU A 55 0.32 -4.47 9.65
C GLU A 55 -0.33 -3.17 9.14
N LEU A 56 -1.47 -2.77 9.73
CA LEU A 56 -2.18 -1.54 9.43
C LEU A 56 -1.39 -0.31 9.88
N GLU A 57 -0.74 -0.36 11.05
CA GLU A 57 0.17 0.70 11.51
C GLU A 57 1.31 0.92 10.51
N PHE A 58 1.95 -0.16 10.06
CA PHE A 58 3.03 -0.08 9.08
C PHE A 58 2.53 0.50 7.75
N THR A 59 1.36 0.05 7.29
CA THR A 59 0.69 0.55 6.08
C THR A 59 0.37 2.03 6.19
N GLN A 60 -0.14 2.48 7.35
CA GLN A 60 -0.45 3.89 7.62
C GLN A 60 0.80 4.77 7.57
N ARG A 61 1.95 4.31 8.10
CA ARG A 61 3.22 5.05 8.03
C ARG A 61 3.71 5.24 6.60
N TYR A 62 3.65 4.18 5.79
CA TYR A 62 3.98 4.27 4.37
C TYR A 62 3.10 5.29 3.65
N LEU A 63 1.80 5.17 3.84
CA LEU A 63 0.81 6.01 3.20
C LEU A 63 0.87 7.48 3.63
N GLU A 64 1.30 7.79 4.86
CA GLU A 64 1.58 9.15 5.31
C GLU A 64 2.72 9.81 4.51
N ILE A 65 3.74 9.04 4.12
CA ILE A 65 4.84 9.52 3.28
C ILE A 65 4.33 9.81 1.87
N GLU A 66 3.56 8.88 1.28
CA GLU A 66 2.98 9.05 -0.05
C GLU A 66 1.97 10.22 -0.09
N ARG A 67 1.22 10.48 0.99
CA ARG A 67 0.34 11.66 1.09
C ARG A 67 1.10 12.98 1.09
N ILE A 68 2.29 13.05 1.69
CA ILE A 68 3.11 14.25 1.60
C ILE A 68 3.61 14.44 0.17
N ARG A 69 4.03 13.33 -0.48
CA ARG A 69 4.54 13.35 -1.85
C ARG A 69 3.50 13.77 -2.90
N PHE A 70 2.27 13.29 -2.74
CA PHE A 70 1.20 13.51 -3.71
C PHE A 70 0.21 14.61 -3.28
N GLU A 71 0.43 15.23 -2.12
CA GLU A 71 -0.38 16.34 -1.59
C GLU A 71 -1.88 16.00 -1.65
N ASP A 72 -2.69 16.90 -2.21
CA ASP A 72 -4.15 16.76 -2.31
C ASP A 72 -4.60 15.70 -3.33
N ARG A 73 -3.66 15.10 -4.08
CA ARG A 73 -3.97 14.07 -5.07
C ARG A 73 -4.14 12.69 -4.47
N LEU A 74 -3.77 12.45 -3.21
CA LEU A 74 -3.94 11.16 -2.55
C LEU A 74 -4.89 11.28 -1.35
N THR A 75 -6.05 10.65 -1.47
CA THR A 75 -6.98 10.43 -0.35
C THR A 75 -6.91 8.98 0.10
N ILE A 76 -6.95 8.76 1.41
CA ILE A 76 -6.93 7.42 2.01
C ILE A 76 -8.19 7.25 2.83
N GLN A 77 -8.84 6.11 2.67
CA GLN A 77 -9.96 5.69 3.49
C GLN A 77 -9.65 4.31 4.06
N MET A 78 -9.72 4.17 5.38
CA MET A 78 -9.59 2.89 6.06
C MET A 78 -10.92 2.55 6.71
N ASP A 79 -11.43 1.37 6.40
CA ASP A 79 -12.68 0.84 6.92
C ASP A 79 -12.42 -0.55 7.52
N ILE A 80 -11.96 -0.53 8.76
CA ILE A 80 -11.40 -1.68 9.47
C ILE A 80 -12.38 -2.11 10.55
N ASP A 81 -12.84 -3.36 10.47
CA ASP A 81 -13.60 -3.98 11.55
C ASP A 81 -12.68 -4.24 12.75
N PRO A 82 -12.94 -3.69 13.95
CA PRO A 82 -12.12 -3.91 15.12
C PRO A 82 -11.90 -5.39 15.49
N GLN A 83 -12.84 -6.28 15.13
CA GLN A 83 -12.71 -7.72 15.36
C GLN A 83 -11.54 -8.36 14.60
N THR A 84 -11.04 -7.68 13.56
CA THR A 84 -9.93 -8.18 12.74
C THR A 84 -8.55 -7.81 13.27
N LEU A 85 -8.45 -6.86 14.21
CA LEU A 85 -7.17 -6.25 14.60
C LEU A 85 -6.16 -7.25 15.21
N ASP A 86 -6.64 -8.18 16.04
CA ASP A 86 -5.79 -9.18 16.71
C ASP A 86 -5.37 -10.35 15.81
N ALA A 87 -5.96 -10.43 14.62
CA ALA A 87 -5.74 -11.53 13.70
C ALA A 87 -4.29 -11.69 13.30
N LYS A 88 -3.83 -12.93 13.19
CA LYS A 88 -2.46 -13.25 12.80
C LYS A 88 -2.35 -13.32 11.29
N VAL A 89 -1.64 -12.36 10.73
CA VAL A 89 -1.40 -12.20 9.29
C VAL A 89 0.09 -12.27 8.98
N PRO A 90 0.48 -12.62 7.74
CA PRO A 90 1.87 -12.54 7.33
C PRO A 90 2.35 -11.08 7.42
N ASN A 91 3.52 -10.85 7.98
CA ASN A 91 4.13 -9.52 8.03
C ASN A 91 4.32 -8.95 6.61
N MET A 92 3.98 -7.68 6.39
CA MET A 92 4.01 -6.98 5.10
C MET A 92 3.05 -7.57 4.05
N ILE A 93 1.96 -8.21 4.45
CA ILE A 93 0.96 -8.73 3.50
C ILE A 93 0.22 -7.62 2.76
N LEU A 94 -0.04 -6.47 3.40
CA LEU A 94 -0.77 -5.35 2.80
C LEU A 94 0.13 -4.51 1.90
N GLN A 95 1.44 -4.50 2.14
CA GLN A 95 2.31 -3.55 1.46
C GLN A 95 2.38 -3.68 -0.05
N PRO A 96 2.58 -4.88 -0.63
CA PRO A 96 2.59 -5.04 -2.08
C PRO A 96 1.27 -4.60 -2.73
N LEU A 97 0.15 -4.74 -2.03
CA LEU A 97 -1.18 -4.32 -2.52
C LEU A 97 -1.32 -2.80 -2.48
N VAL A 98 -0.90 -2.16 -1.38
CA VAL A 98 -0.99 -0.71 -1.21
C VAL A 98 -0.01 0.03 -2.12
N GLU A 99 1.23 -0.46 -2.25
CA GLU A 99 2.20 0.06 -3.22
C GLU A 99 1.67 -0.04 -4.65
N ASN A 100 1.02 -1.17 -4.98
CA ASN A 100 0.38 -1.35 -6.26
C ASN A 100 -0.72 -0.32 -6.46
N ALA A 101 -1.62 -0.15 -5.49
CA ALA A 101 -2.70 0.84 -5.53
C ALA A 101 -2.17 2.29 -5.69
N VAL A 102 -1.12 2.69 -4.97
CA VAL A 102 -0.50 4.03 -5.12
C VAL A 102 0.09 4.21 -6.52
N ARG A 103 0.83 3.20 -7.01
CA ARG A 103 1.45 3.25 -8.35
C ARG A 103 0.39 3.31 -9.44
N HIS A 104 -0.65 2.49 -9.39
CA HIS A 104 -1.69 2.48 -10.43
C HIS A 104 -2.62 3.70 -10.34
N GLY A 105 -3.03 4.09 -9.13
CA GLY A 105 -4.02 5.14 -8.89
C GLY A 105 -3.53 6.55 -9.20
N ILE A 106 -2.28 6.89 -8.83
CA ILE A 106 -1.76 8.28 -8.97
C ILE A 106 -0.68 8.43 -10.02
N SER A 107 0.25 7.48 -10.12
CA SER A 107 1.42 7.72 -10.99
C SER A 107 1.11 7.65 -12.48
N HIS A 108 0.01 6.98 -12.88
CA HIS A 108 -0.40 6.80 -14.28
C HIS A 108 -1.65 7.59 -14.70
N ARG A 109 -2.32 8.28 -13.76
CA ARG A 109 -3.62 8.94 -13.98
C ARG A 109 -3.56 10.41 -13.57
N THR A 110 -4.28 11.26 -14.29
CA THR A 110 -4.45 12.68 -13.95
C THR A 110 -5.56 12.85 -12.91
N GLY A 111 -5.36 13.78 -11.97
CA GLY A 111 -6.34 14.09 -10.92
C GLY A 111 -6.03 13.45 -9.57
N ALA A 112 -7.01 13.54 -8.66
CA ALA A 112 -6.97 12.92 -7.35
C ALA A 112 -7.34 11.43 -7.43
N SER A 113 -6.66 10.62 -6.63
CA SER A 113 -6.93 9.21 -6.45
C SER A 113 -7.31 8.96 -5.00
N ARG A 114 -8.20 7.99 -4.80
CA ARG A 114 -8.51 7.47 -3.47
C ARG A 114 -8.01 6.04 -3.35
N ILE A 115 -7.36 5.71 -2.24
CA ILE A 115 -7.07 4.33 -1.86
C ILE A 115 -8.00 3.98 -0.70
N GLU A 116 -8.68 2.86 -0.81
CA GLU A 116 -9.54 2.31 0.23
C GLU A 116 -8.96 0.97 0.72
N ILE A 117 -8.81 0.85 2.03
CA ILE A 117 -8.37 -0.37 2.70
C ILE A 117 -9.49 -0.85 3.59
N LYS A 118 -9.93 -2.10 3.38
CA LYS A 118 -10.99 -2.73 4.16
C LYS A 118 -10.48 -3.97 4.84
N ALA A 119 -10.91 -4.15 6.08
CA ALA A 119 -10.77 -5.41 6.80
C ALA A 119 -12.13 -5.79 7.39
N ARG A 120 -12.56 -7.03 7.15
CA ARG A 120 -13.81 -7.59 7.64
C ARG A 120 -13.62 -9.00 8.16
N PHE A 121 -14.35 -9.33 9.21
CA PHE A 121 -14.48 -10.70 9.69
C PHE A 121 -15.85 -11.25 9.29
N ASP A 122 -15.86 -12.34 8.53
CA ASP A 122 -17.10 -13.02 8.17
C ASP A 122 -16.87 -14.53 8.09
N SER A 123 -17.79 -15.30 8.65
CA SER A 123 -17.82 -16.77 8.56
C SER A 123 -16.50 -17.44 8.96
N GLY A 124 -15.82 -16.90 9.98
CA GLY A 124 -14.55 -17.43 10.49
C GLY A 124 -13.32 -17.06 9.65
N LYS A 125 -13.48 -16.23 8.61
CA LYS A 125 -12.41 -15.77 7.74
C LYS A 125 -12.25 -14.27 7.78
N ILE A 126 -11.05 -13.82 7.45
CA ILE A 126 -10.72 -12.40 7.34
C ILE A 126 -10.62 -12.05 5.87
N TYR A 127 -11.32 -10.99 5.52
CA TYR A 127 -11.30 -10.41 4.19
C TYR A 127 -10.53 -9.11 4.27
N LEU A 128 -9.39 -9.07 3.57
CA LEU A 128 -8.62 -7.85 3.36
C LEU A 128 -8.84 -7.43 1.91
N GLU A 129 -9.14 -6.16 1.70
CA GLU A 129 -9.27 -5.58 0.37
C GLU A 129 -8.48 -4.27 0.33
N VAL A 130 -7.66 -4.12 -0.70
CA VAL A 130 -7.04 -2.83 -1.06
C VAL A 130 -7.53 -2.46 -2.44
N ARG A 131 -8.16 -1.28 -2.52
CA ARG A 131 -8.77 -0.79 -3.75
C ARG A 131 -8.24 0.59 -4.09
N ASP A 132 -7.79 0.78 -5.32
CA ASP A 132 -7.56 2.11 -5.86
C ASP A 132 -8.77 2.59 -6.65
N TYR A 133 -9.12 3.86 -6.46
CA TYR A 133 -10.04 4.63 -7.28
C TYR A 133 -9.20 5.67 -8.03
N GLY A 134 -8.55 5.23 -9.11
CA GLY A 134 -7.77 6.11 -9.97
C GLY A 134 -8.62 7.15 -10.71
N GLY A 135 -8.00 8.24 -11.17
CA GLY A 135 -8.62 9.25 -12.04
C GLY A 135 -8.82 8.79 -13.49
N GLU A 136 -9.21 9.70 -14.40
CA GLU A 136 -9.35 9.36 -15.83
C GLU A 136 -8.03 8.80 -16.38
N SER A 137 -8.14 7.68 -17.11
CA SER A 137 -6.98 7.05 -17.74
C SER A 137 -6.39 8.01 -18.77
N THR A 138 -5.09 8.30 -18.68
CA THR A 138 -4.37 9.13 -19.66
C THR A 138 -4.09 8.40 -20.98
N LYS A 139 -4.49 7.13 -21.09
CA LYS A 139 -4.41 6.29 -22.28
C LYS A 139 -5.73 5.55 -22.50
N GLU A 140 -6.13 5.36 -23.75
CA GLU A 140 -7.08 4.31 -24.13
C GLU A 140 -6.50 2.96 -23.72
N LEU A 141 -6.75 2.54 -22.48
CA LEU A 141 -6.38 1.25 -21.96
C LEU A 141 -7.36 0.23 -22.53
N GLY A 142 -7.15 -0.15 -23.80
CA GLY A 142 -7.76 -1.37 -24.31
C GLY A 142 -7.33 -2.53 -23.41
N ALA A 143 -8.24 -3.05 -22.59
CA ALA A 143 -8.09 -4.18 -21.67
C ALA A 143 -6.61 -4.51 -21.34
N GLU A 144 -5.88 -3.60 -20.69
CA GLU A 144 -4.54 -3.93 -20.22
C GLU A 144 -4.72 -5.10 -19.24
N LYS A 145 -4.19 -6.27 -19.60
CA LYS A 145 -4.14 -7.42 -18.70
C LYS A 145 -3.55 -6.92 -17.38
N ILE A 146 -4.23 -7.14 -16.27
CA ILE A 146 -3.63 -6.99 -14.95
C ILE A 146 -2.48 -7.99 -14.91
N ILE A 147 -1.24 -7.51 -15.09
CA ILE A 147 -0.05 -8.33 -14.94
C ILE A 147 0.28 -8.32 -13.46
N GLU A 148 0.17 -9.49 -12.82
CA GLU A 148 0.63 -9.70 -11.45
C GLU A 148 2.13 -9.39 -11.38
N GLY A 149 2.48 -8.26 -10.74
CA GLY A 149 3.87 -7.89 -10.52
C GLY A 149 4.56 -8.85 -9.55
N ILE A 150 5.89 -8.81 -9.51
CA ILE A 150 6.72 -9.67 -8.63
C ILE A 150 6.27 -9.58 -7.16
N GLY A 151 5.89 -8.39 -6.68
CA GLY A 151 5.41 -8.20 -5.31
C GLY A 151 4.14 -9.00 -4.99
N LEU A 152 3.13 -8.95 -5.87
CA LEU A 152 1.86 -9.66 -5.69
C LEU A 152 2.04 -11.18 -5.84
N LYS A 153 2.92 -11.61 -6.75
CA LYS A 153 3.30 -13.01 -6.88
C LYS A 153 3.96 -13.54 -5.59
N ASN A 154 4.91 -12.79 -5.03
CA ASN A 154 5.56 -13.15 -3.76
C ASN A 154 4.56 -13.19 -2.59
N THR A 155 3.58 -12.27 -2.58
CA THR A 155 2.46 -12.28 -1.62
C THR A 155 1.67 -13.58 -1.72
N ARG A 156 1.27 -13.99 -2.93
CA ARG A 156 0.53 -15.25 -3.16
C ARG A 156 1.33 -16.48 -2.71
N GLU A 157 2.62 -16.55 -3.07
CA GLU A 157 3.51 -17.64 -2.66
C GLU A 157 3.64 -17.71 -1.13
N ARG A 158 3.76 -16.57 -0.46
CA ARG A 158 3.84 -16.51 1.01
C ARG A 158 2.54 -16.91 1.69
N LEU A 159 1.39 -16.52 1.14
CA LEU A 159 0.09 -16.97 1.62
C LEU A 159 -0.05 -18.49 1.51
N PHE A 160 0.37 -19.07 0.38
CA PHE A 160 0.38 -20.52 0.21
C PHE A 160 1.31 -21.24 1.20
N GLN A 161 2.50 -20.69 1.48
CA GLN A 161 3.41 -21.26 2.46
C GLN A 161 2.85 -21.28 3.90
N LEU A 162 2.01 -20.30 4.26
CA LEU A 162 1.48 -20.16 5.62
C LEU A 162 0.12 -20.83 5.82
N TYR A 163 -0.76 -20.79 4.80
CA TYR A 163 -2.14 -21.25 4.89
C TYR A 163 -2.44 -22.47 4.01
N GLY A 164 -1.47 -22.95 3.21
CA GLY A 164 -1.70 -24.03 2.25
C GLY A 164 -2.75 -23.62 1.22
N GLU A 165 -3.84 -24.40 1.12
CA GLU A 165 -4.98 -24.09 0.24
C GLU A 165 -6.08 -23.27 0.94
N ASP A 166 -5.98 -23.00 2.24
CA ASP A 166 -6.99 -22.26 3.00
C ASP A 166 -6.82 -20.73 2.90
N PHE A 167 -6.60 -20.24 1.68
CA PHE A 167 -6.64 -18.81 1.37
C PHE A 167 -7.19 -18.58 -0.03
N LYS A 168 -7.62 -17.35 -0.28
CA LYS A 168 -7.98 -16.88 -1.61
C LYS A 168 -7.35 -15.51 -1.83
N PHE A 169 -6.77 -15.30 -3.02
CA PHE A 169 -6.15 -14.05 -3.42
C PHE A 169 -6.48 -13.76 -4.87
N ASP A 170 -7.29 -12.73 -5.10
CA ASP A 170 -7.81 -12.35 -6.41
C ASP A 170 -7.35 -10.94 -6.77
N LEU A 171 -7.12 -10.68 -8.05
CA LEU A 171 -6.92 -9.33 -8.58
C LEU A 171 -8.06 -9.03 -9.53
N ILE A 172 -8.86 -8.01 -9.20
CA ILE A 172 -10.09 -7.67 -9.92
C ILE A 172 -9.92 -6.28 -10.52
N ALA A 173 -10.01 -6.18 -11.86
CA ALA A 173 -10.16 -4.90 -12.54
C ALA A 173 -11.63 -4.48 -12.45
N ASP A 174 -11.87 -3.26 -11.99
CA ASP A 174 -13.14 -2.56 -12.23
C ASP A 174 -12.90 -1.61 -13.41
N GLU A 175 -13.47 -1.95 -14.57
CA GLU A 175 -13.31 -1.23 -15.84
C GLU A 175 -13.61 0.28 -15.72
N ASN A 176 -14.38 0.70 -14.72
CA ASN A 176 -14.71 2.09 -14.48
C ASN A 176 -14.06 2.69 -13.22
N ARG A 177 -13.38 1.90 -12.38
CA ARG A 177 -13.03 2.35 -11.02
C ARG A 177 -11.66 1.95 -10.48
N GLY A 178 -10.82 1.20 -11.20
CA GLY A 178 -9.44 0.89 -10.77
C GLY A 178 -9.20 -0.61 -10.54
N VAL A 179 -8.26 -0.97 -9.65
CA VAL A 179 -7.93 -2.37 -9.32
C VAL A 179 -8.20 -2.63 -7.84
N ALA A 180 -8.79 -3.78 -7.55
CA ALA A 180 -8.93 -4.33 -6.20
C ALA A 180 -8.07 -5.60 -6.06
N ALA A 181 -7.42 -5.74 -4.90
CA ALA A 181 -6.60 -6.88 -4.51
C ALA A 181 -6.97 -7.35 -3.10
#